data_AF-A0A4V2T023-F1
#
_entry.id   AF-A0A4V2T023-F1
#
_cell.length_a   1.000
_cell.length_b   1.000
_cell.length_c   1.000
_cell.angle_alpha   90.00
_cell.angle_beta   90.00
_cell.angle_gamma   90.00
#
_symmetry.space_group_name_H-M   'P 1'
#
loop_
_entity.id
_entity.type
_entity.pdbx_description
1 polymer ?
#
loop_
_entity_poly.entity_id
_entity_poly.type
_entity_poly.pdbx_seq_one_letter_code
_entity_poly.pdbx_strand_id
1 'polypeptide(L)'
;MSEKNKESPQAEKPRIPAVAFPLKPKAENSKNVLQQYFTHLAHDPSARFLFNEIGLWHQGIHLRADKFKASEFDNEKICAIADGKLIAYKVDSEYKNDNPKEPANGTIYSTGFFLLEHEIEYPKGNKLTFYSLYRHTAKLGEYKSSFVIISGKTQSADKKNVMIRDNNKKLVAQLPDGWDITVRKDKAGKNKLDELLWYKDDKGVEHKPDEGRWTIFHRSYTIESEQVEPVQGIPLLIANKIDTEVDSEVKLTKAIEIKAGTELGLMGEYNQPTESGKRLLHLEVFTYDDINVFRKEAKKAYDKDKEKKGIQDNFLYVNQGSRIYSYAGDSKKIIDLHDQTKVEIMLPLSEVEKLTVSENLKDKNAKQRTYYNIQPYLHGTTSGVGIYVD
;
A
#
# COMPACT_ATOMS: atom_id res chain seq x y z
N MET A 1 24.55 -2.91 50.95
CA MET A 1 24.64 -2.33 49.58
C MET A 1 24.00 -3.34 48.65
N SER A 2 22.83 -3.02 48.09
CA SER A 2 22.11 -3.90 47.16
C SER A 2 22.80 -3.88 45.80
N GLU A 3 23.31 -5.03 45.36
CA GLU A 3 23.76 -5.24 43.98
C GLU A 3 22.57 -4.98 43.04
N LYS A 4 22.67 -3.87 42.29
CA LYS A 4 21.78 -3.66 41.15
C LYS A 4 22.09 -4.77 40.15
N ASN A 5 21.14 -5.69 39.96
CA ASN A 5 21.03 -6.50 38.76
C ASN A 5 21.19 -5.58 37.54
N LYS A 6 22.37 -5.60 36.92
CA LYS A 6 22.55 -5.07 35.57
C LYS A 6 21.80 -6.04 34.66
N GLU A 7 20.55 -5.73 34.34
CA GLU A 7 19.91 -6.30 33.17
C GLU A 7 20.87 -6.09 31.98
N SER A 8 21.30 -7.21 31.39
CA SER A 8 22.08 -7.23 30.17
C SER A 8 21.34 -6.38 29.12
N PRO A 9 21.98 -5.39 28.46
CA PRO A 9 21.28 -4.54 27.51
C PRO A 9 20.70 -5.38 26.38
N GLN A 10 19.37 -5.45 26.28
CA GLN A 10 18.65 -6.15 25.21
C GLN A 10 19.11 -5.63 23.84
N ALA A 11 19.12 -6.48 22.79
CA ALA A 11 19.34 -6.03 21.41
C ALA A 11 18.40 -4.87 21.12
N GLU A 12 18.95 -3.75 20.66
CA GLU A 12 18.07 -2.74 20.13
C GLU A 12 17.52 -3.27 18.81
N LYS A 13 16.19 -3.35 18.72
CA LYS A 13 15.56 -3.79 17.48
C LYS A 13 15.34 -2.57 16.60
N PRO A 14 15.72 -2.64 15.31
CA PRO A 14 15.45 -1.55 14.39
C PRO A 14 13.93 -1.35 14.29
N ARG A 15 13.50 -0.10 14.35
CA ARG A 15 12.11 0.27 14.08
C ARG A 15 11.98 0.46 12.58
N ILE A 16 11.52 -0.58 11.92
CA ILE A 16 11.31 -0.64 10.46
C ILE A 16 9.80 -0.70 10.22
N PRO A 17 9.26 0.05 9.24
CA PRO A 17 7.85 -0.07 8.89
C PRO A 17 7.55 -1.48 8.41
N ALA A 18 6.34 -1.98 8.72
CA ALA A 18 5.82 -3.16 8.02
C ALA A 18 5.77 -2.86 6.52
N VAL A 19 5.93 -3.89 5.68
CA VAL A 19 5.92 -3.75 4.22
C VAL A 19 4.85 -4.64 3.59
N ALA A 20 4.39 -4.23 2.41
CA ALA A 20 3.43 -4.95 1.59
C ALA A 20 3.70 -4.70 0.10
N PHE A 21 3.12 -5.54 -0.75
CA PHE A 21 3.16 -5.31 -2.19
C PHE A 21 2.12 -4.26 -2.62
N PRO A 22 2.42 -3.44 -3.65
CA PRO A 22 1.54 -2.35 -4.08
C PRO A 22 0.22 -2.81 -4.69
N LEU A 23 0.13 -4.05 -5.18
CA LEU A 23 -1.10 -4.72 -5.63
C LEU A 23 -1.38 -5.96 -4.77
N LYS A 24 -2.58 -6.04 -4.21
CA LYS A 24 -2.87 -7.13 -3.28
C LYS A 24 -3.14 -8.43 -4.06
N PRO A 25 -2.46 -9.56 -3.75
CA PRO A 25 -2.85 -10.84 -4.32
C PRO A 25 -4.22 -11.28 -3.79
N LYS A 26 -5.01 -11.95 -4.62
CA LYS A 26 -6.22 -12.64 -4.16
C LYS A 26 -5.83 -13.71 -3.14
N ALA A 27 -6.76 -14.07 -2.25
CA ALA A 27 -6.49 -14.99 -1.14
C ALA A 27 -5.91 -16.35 -1.63
N GLU A 28 -6.42 -16.85 -2.75
CA GLU A 28 -5.98 -18.09 -3.41
C GLU A 28 -4.53 -18.01 -3.93
N ASN A 29 -4.06 -16.80 -4.25
CA ASN A 29 -2.73 -16.52 -4.79
C ASN A 29 -1.76 -15.90 -3.78
N SER A 30 -2.04 -16.05 -2.49
CA SER A 30 -1.23 -15.49 -1.41
C SER A 30 0.09 -16.24 -1.13
N LYS A 31 0.39 -17.32 -1.87
CA LYS A 31 1.64 -18.08 -1.77
C LYS A 31 2.66 -17.60 -2.80
N ASN A 32 3.95 -17.54 -2.44
CA ASN A 32 5.05 -17.15 -3.33
C ASN A 32 4.82 -15.81 -4.05
N VAL A 33 4.23 -14.83 -3.34
CA VAL A 33 3.80 -13.55 -3.92
C VAL A 33 4.99 -12.82 -4.54
N LEU A 34 6.15 -12.82 -3.88
CA LEU A 34 7.37 -12.19 -4.40
C LEU A 34 7.75 -12.76 -5.77
N GLN A 35 7.69 -14.08 -5.93
CA GLN A 35 8.00 -14.74 -7.18
C GLN A 35 7.02 -14.36 -8.30
N GLN A 36 5.72 -14.29 -7.99
CA GLN A 36 4.70 -13.85 -8.93
C GLN A 36 5.02 -12.43 -9.41
N TYR A 37 5.32 -11.51 -8.49
CA TYR A 37 5.71 -10.14 -8.82
C TYR A 37 6.92 -10.06 -9.76
N PHE A 38 8.01 -10.77 -9.44
CA PHE A 38 9.19 -10.80 -10.31
C PHE A 38 8.85 -11.34 -11.71
N THR A 39 8.02 -12.38 -11.77
CA THR A 39 7.58 -12.96 -13.05
C THR A 39 6.77 -11.95 -13.85
N HIS A 40 5.79 -11.26 -13.26
CA HIS A 40 4.98 -10.27 -13.98
C HIS A 40 5.81 -9.07 -14.46
N LEU A 41 6.71 -8.55 -13.61
CA LEU A 41 7.58 -7.42 -13.96
C LEU A 41 8.59 -7.78 -15.06
N ALA A 42 9.18 -8.99 -15.03
CA ALA A 42 10.12 -9.44 -16.05
C ALA A 42 9.48 -9.56 -17.44
N HIS A 43 8.18 -9.84 -17.51
CA HIS A 43 7.41 -9.94 -18.76
C HIS A 43 6.69 -8.64 -19.16
N ASP A 44 7.00 -7.52 -18.49
CA ASP A 44 6.47 -6.20 -18.79
C ASP A 44 7.61 -5.25 -19.26
N PRO A 45 7.71 -4.98 -20.58
CA PRO A 45 8.70 -4.04 -21.11
C PRO A 45 8.63 -2.63 -20.52
N SER A 46 7.46 -2.22 -20.01
CA SER A 46 7.25 -0.90 -19.40
C SER A 46 7.66 -0.84 -17.93
N ALA A 47 7.85 -1.98 -17.27
CA ALA A 47 8.24 -2.09 -15.86
C ALA A 47 9.73 -1.84 -15.61
N ARG A 48 10.51 -1.58 -16.68
CA ARG A 48 11.95 -1.34 -16.61
C ARG A 48 12.24 -0.06 -15.82
N PHE A 49 13.22 -0.15 -14.93
CA PHE A 49 13.77 1.01 -14.24
C PHE A 49 14.60 1.86 -15.21
N LEU A 50 14.57 3.19 -15.03
CA LEU A 50 15.33 4.22 -15.77
C LEU A 50 14.80 4.58 -17.17
N PHE A 51 14.39 3.61 -17.98
CA PHE A 51 13.88 3.86 -19.34
C PHE A 51 12.60 3.07 -19.60
N ASN A 52 11.60 3.72 -20.17
CA ASN A 52 10.40 3.03 -20.65
C ASN A 52 10.64 2.34 -22.00
N GLU A 53 9.61 1.69 -22.54
CA GLU A 53 9.68 0.92 -23.79
C GLU A 53 10.03 1.74 -25.04
N ILE A 54 9.86 3.06 -25.01
CA ILE A 54 10.23 3.99 -26.09
C ILE A 54 11.53 4.76 -25.80
N GLY A 55 12.26 4.40 -24.74
CA GLY A 55 13.55 5.00 -24.39
C GLY A 55 13.47 6.35 -23.67
N LEU A 56 12.29 6.75 -23.19
CA LEU A 56 12.16 7.95 -22.35
C LEU A 56 12.64 7.68 -20.94
N TRP A 57 13.37 8.65 -20.40
CA TRP A 57 13.88 8.61 -19.04
C TRP A 57 12.74 8.77 -18.04
N HIS A 58 12.68 7.86 -17.06
CA HIS A 58 11.84 8.03 -15.88
C HIS A 58 12.47 7.35 -14.66
N GLN A 59 12.17 7.88 -13.48
CA GLN A 59 12.55 7.24 -12.22
C GLN A 59 11.46 6.22 -11.87
N GLY A 60 11.75 5.22 -11.02
CA GLY A 60 10.74 4.24 -10.60
C GLY A 60 10.40 3.13 -11.60
N ILE A 61 9.29 2.43 -11.32
CA ILE A 61 8.81 1.27 -12.09
C ILE A 61 7.32 1.39 -12.41
N HIS A 62 6.89 0.80 -13.52
CA HIS A 62 5.48 0.64 -13.85
C HIS A 62 4.94 -0.75 -13.46
N LEU A 63 3.71 -0.78 -12.95
CA LEU A 63 2.93 -1.99 -12.76
C LEU A 63 1.63 -1.85 -13.56
N ARG A 64 1.56 -2.49 -14.73
CA ARG A 64 0.36 -2.47 -15.57
C ARG A 64 -0.71 -3.44 -15.06
N ALA A 65 -1.95 -2.98 -15.01
CA ALA A 65 -3.08 -3.78 -14.52
C ALA A 65 -3.33 -5.03 -15.39
N ASP A 66 -3.03 -5.00 -16.70
CA ASP A 66 -3.21 -6.15 -17.59
C ASP A 66 -2.12 -7.23 -17.44
N LYS A 67 -0.96 -6.88 -16.85
CA LYS A 67 0.12 -7.83 -16.52
C LYS A 67 -0.09 -8.56 -15.21
N PHE A 68 -0.79 -7.94 -14.28
CA PHE A 68 -1.26 -8.54 -13.02
C PHE A 68 -2.74 -8.89 -13.17
N LYS A 69 -3.09 -10.12 -13.56
CA LYS A 69 -4.48 -10.44 -13.91
C LYS A 69 -5.45 -10.21 -12.75
N ALA A 70 -6.65 -9.72 -13.03
CA ALA A 70 -7.70 -9.50 -12.01
C ALA A 70 -8.15 -10.77 -11.28
N SER A 71 -7.96 -11.95 -11.91
CA SER A 71 -8.16 -13.25 -11.28
C SER A 71 -7.12 -13.58 -10.21
N GLU A 72 -5.96 -12.93 -10.26
CA GLU A 72 -4.80 -13.22 -9.43
C GLU A 72 -4.51 -12.10 -8.42
N PHE A 73 -4.80 -10.85 -8.79
CA PHE A 73 -4.55 -9.65 -8.01
C PHE A 73 -5.76 -8.71 -8.01
N ASP A 74 -5.85 -7.89 -6.96
CA ASP A 74 -6.64 -6.65 -6.96
C ASP A 74 -5.92 -5.59 -7.81
N ASN A 75 -5.88 -5.82 -9.13
CA ASN A 75 -4.97 -5.16 -10.07
C ASN A 75 -5.33 -3.72 -10.44
N GLU A 76 -6.51 -3.23 -10.03
CA GLU A 76 -6.89 -1.82 -10.17
C GLU A 76 -6.62 -1.01 -8.90
N LYS A 77 -6.29 -1.66 -7.79
CA LYS A 77 -6.17 -1.01 -6.47
C LYS A 77 -4.71 -0.74 -6.14
N ILE A 78 -4.43 0.51 -5.78
CA ILE A 78 -3.12 0.95 -5.32
C ILE A 78 -3.08 0.77 -3.80
N CYS A 79 -2.13 -0.02 -3.31
CA CYS A 79 -1.89 -0.25 -1.90
C CYS A 79 -0.57 0.39 -1.42
N ALA A 80 -0.55 0.86 -0.18
CA ALA A 80 0.66 1.35 0.46
C ALA A 80 1.70 0.22 0.61
N ILE A 81 2.95 0.49 0.24
CA ILE A 81 4.03 -0.51 0.28
C ILE A 81 4.65 -0.64 1.66
N ALA A 82 4.45 0.35 2.53
CA ALA A 82 4.98 0.37 3.87
C ALA A 82 4.08 1.16 4.82
N ASP A 83 4.17 0.85 6.11
CA ASP A 83 3.63 1.71 7.18
C ASP A 83 4.20 3.13 7.01
N GLY A 84 3.35 4.14 7.15
CA GLY A 84 3.75 5.53 6.95
C GLY A 84 2.58 6.48 7.10
N LYS A 85 2.70 7.65 6.49
CA LYS A 85 1.68 8.69 6.53
C LYS A 85 1.41 9.24 5.14
N LEU A 86 0.15 9.30 4.71
CA LEU A 86 -0.22 10.08 3.53
C LEU A 86 -0.07 11.56 3.88
N ILE A 87 0.77 12.27 3.13
CA ILE A 87 1.08 13.70 3.39
C ILE A 87 0.62 14.62 2.26
N ALA A 88 0.49 14.11 1.05
CA ALA A 88 -0.02 14.87 -0.08
C ALA A 88 -0.70 13.95 -1.10
N TYR A 89 -1.60 14.53 -1.89
CA TYR A 89 -2.23 13.85 -3.02
C TYR A 89 -2.57 14.84 -4.14
N LYS A 90 -2.86 14.29 -5.32
CA LYS A 90 -3.54 14.98 -6.42
C LYS A 90 -4.46 13.97 -7.09
N VAL A 91 -5.64 14.40 -7.50
CA VAL A 91 -6.55 13.59 -8.32
C VAL A 91 -7.15 14.46 -9.41
N ASP A 92 -7.25 13.91 -10.62
CA ASP A 92 -7.85 14.64 -11.74
C ASP A 92 -9.37 14.55 -11.67
N SER A 93 -10.08 15.63 -12.00
CA SER A 93 -11.53 15.54 -12.27
C SER A 93 -11.78 14.69 -13.52
N GLU A 94 -11.02 15.00 -14.57
CA GLU A 94 -10.96 14.30 -15.86
C GLU A 94 -9.51 14.11 -16.29
N TYR A 95 -9.23 12.97 -16.94
CA TYR A 95 -7.90 12.69 -17.49
C TYR A 95 -7.46 13.75 -18.49
N LYS A 96 -6.15 13.94 -18.60
CA LYS A 96 -5.55 14.88 -19.53
C LYS A 96 -5.34 14.20 -20.88
N ASN A 97 -5.26 15.01 -21.92
CA ASN A 97 -4.92 14.60 -23.27
C ASN A 97 -3.77 15.49 -23.76
N ASP A 98 -2.72 14.89 -24.33
CA ASP A 98 -1.52 15.62 -24.78
C ASP A 98 -1.76 16.44 -26.06
N ASN A 99 -2.87 16.20 -26.77
CA ASN A 99 -3.33 16.95 -27.92
C ASN A 99 -4.78 17.42 -27.74
N PRO A 100 -5.03 18.41 -26.86
CA PRO A 100 -6.38 18.85 -26.54
C PRO A 100 -7.13 19.48 -27.73
N LYS A 101 -6.43 19.89 -28.80
CA LYS A 101 -7.04 20.44 -30.02
C LYS A 101 -7.60 19.36 -30.93
N GLU A 102 -6.98 18.19 -30.95
CA GLU A 102 -7.44 17.02 -31.69
C GLU A 102 -7.37 15.77 -30.79
N PRO A 103 -8.29 15.63 -29.81
CA PRO A 103 -8.19 14.59 -28.79
C PRO A 103 -8.14 13.16 -29.33
N ALA A 104 -8.74 12.93 -30.51
CA ALA A 104 -8.71 11.65 -31.21
C ALA A 104 -7.29 11.21 -31.62
N ASN A 105 -6.37 12.17 -31.77
CA ASN A 105 -4.98 11.96 -32.14
C ASN A 105 -4.03 12.10 -30.93
N GLY A 106 -4.57 12.27 -29.73
CA GLY A 106 -3.81 12.46 -28.50
C GLY A 106 -3.89 11.29 -27.54
N THR A 107 -2.94 11.25 -26.63
CA THR A 107 -2.76 10.21 -25.63
C THR A 107 -3.42 10.63 -24.31
N ILE A 108 -4.20 9.74 -23.72
CA ILE A 108 -4.87 9.97 -22.43
C ILE A 108 -3.93 9.62 -21.27
N TYR A 109 -3.81 10.51 -20.29
CA TYR A 109 -2.99 10.28 -19.10
C TYR A 109 -3.54 10.95 -17.83
N SER A 110 -3.25 10.33 -16.70
CA SER A 110 -3.47 10.85 -15.36
C SER A 110 -2.25 11.61 -14.83
N THR A 111 -2.50 12.74 -14.19
CA THR A 111 -1.51 13.50 -13.40
C THR A 111 -1.67 13.31 -11.89
N GLY A 112 -2.65 12.51 -11.46
CA GLY A 112 -2.91 12.25 -10.06
C GLY A 112 -1.81 11.41 -9.38
N PHE A 113 -1.65 11.61 -8.08
CA PHE A 113 -0.67 10.90 -7.25
C PHE A 113 -1.08 10.80 -5.77
N PHE A 114 -0.45 9.86 -5.06
CA PHE A 114 -0.37 9.83 -3.60
C PHE A 114 1.09 9.89 -3.16
N LEU A 115 1.40 10.69 -2.13
CA LEU A 115 2.73 10.79 -1.54
C LEU A 115 2.68 10.36 -0.07
N LEU A 116 3.40 9.29 0.25
CA LEU A 116 3.55 8.79 1.60
C LEU A 116 4.94 9.11 2.15
N GLU A 117 4.98 9.48 3.43
CA GLU A 117 6.20 9.62 4.24
C GLU A 117 6.34 8.42 5.18
N HIS A 118 7.57 7.92 5.32
CA HIS A 118 7.92 6.75 6.13
C HIS A 118 9.13 7.08 7.01
N GLU A 119 9.26 6.37 8.13
CA GLU A 119 10.38 6.54 9.06
C GLU A 119 11.01 5.18 9.39
N ILE A 120 12.33 5.10 9.31
CA ILE A 120 13.15 4.02 9.87
C ILE A 120 13.97 4.62 11.01
N GLU A 121 14.09 3.91 12.12
CA GLU A 121 14.94 4.33 13.24
C GLU A 121 15.81 3.18 13.72
N TYR A 122 17.13 3.34 13.62
CA TYR A 122 18.11 2.42 14.20
C TYR A 122 19.54 2.98 14.17
N PRO A 123 20.26 3.02 15.31
CA PRO A 123 19.76 2.85 16.69
C PRO A 123 18.83 4.01 17.09
N LYS A 124 18.31 4.01 18.31
CA LYS A 124 17.43 5.07 18.84
C LYS A 124 18.07 6.44 18.64
N GLY A 125 17.31 7.36 18.05
CA GLY A 125 17.77 8.71 17.69
C GLY A 125 18.47 8.81 16.33
N ASN A 126 18.79 7.70 15.66
CA ASN A 126 19.25 7.70 14.27
C ASN A 126 18.08 7.38 13.35
N LYS A 127 17.44 8.42 12.81
CA LYS A 127 16.25 8.32 11.97
C LYS A 127 16.59 8.54 10.50
N LEU A 128 15.88 7.84 9.63
CA LEU A 128 15.87 8.03 8.19
C LEU A 128 14.41 8.18 7.74
N THR A 129 14.12 9.31 7.11
CA THR A 129 12.84 9.58 6.46
C THR A 129 12.95 9.25 4.99
N PHE A 130 12.02 8.46 4.48
CA PHE A 130 11.93 8.17 3.05
C PHE A 130 10.47 8.30 2.59
N TYR A 131 10.29 8.44 1.28
CA TYR A 131 9.01 8.70 0.67
C TYR A 131 8.69 7.65 -0.38
N SER A 132 7.40 7.34 -0.54
CA SER A 132 6.90 6.60 -1.70
C SER A 132 5.87 7.43 -2.46
N LEU A 133 6.06 7.51 -3.77
CA LEU A 133 5.22 8.28 -4.68
C LEU A 133 4.50 7.34 -5.64
N TYR A 134 3.18 7.37 -5.60
CA TYR A 134 2.30 6.54 -6.41
C TYR A 134 1.62 7.44 -7.45
N ARG A 135 1.96 7.32 -8.73
CA ARG A 135 1.40 8.18 -9.79
C ARG A 135 0.41 7.43 -10.67
N HIS A 136 -0.29 8.22 -11.48
CA HIS A 136 -1.31 7.81 -12.43
C HIS A 136 -2.53 7.23 -11.72
N THR A 137 -3.06 7.95 -10.73
CA THR A 137 -4.29 7.55 -10.04
C THR A 137 -5.50 7.70 -10.95
N ALA A 138 -6.59 6.98 -10.67
CA ALA A 138 -7.85 7.16 -11.38
C ALA A 138 -8.39 8.58 -11.21
N LYS A 139 -9.19 9.04 -12.18
CA LYS A 139 -9.94 10.30 -12.06
C LYS A 139 -11.07 10.19 -11.03
N LEU A 140 -11.52 11.31 -10.48
CA LEU A 140 -12.48 11.37 -9.38
C LEU A 140 -13.75 10.55 -9.67
N GLY A 141 -14.29 10.65 -10.90
CA GLY A 141 -15.54 10.00 -11.29
C GLY A 141 -15.51 8.46 -11.27
N GLU A 142 -14.33 7.84 -11.18
CA GLU A 142 -14.21 6.38 -11.09
C GLU A 142 -14.31 5.87 -9.65
N TYR A 143 -14.12 6.74 -8.66
CA TYR A 143 -14.23 6.36 -7.25
C TYR A 143 -15.70 6.21 -6.85
N LYS A 144 -16.04 5.01 -6.36
CA LYS A 144 -17.36 4.74 -5.77
C LYS A 144 -17.28 4.96 -4.28
N SER A 145 -18.00 5.97 -3.78
CA SER A 145 -18.08 6.17 -2.34
C SER A 145 -19.02 5.18 -1.66
N SER A 146 -18.57 4.76 -0.48
CA SER A 146 -19.38 4.01 0.49
C SER A 146 -20.36 4.92 1.25
N PHE A 147 -20.31 6.24 1.06
CA PHE A 147 -21.18 7.20 1.71
C PHE A 147 -22.18 7.82 0.74
N VAL A 148 -23.34 8.22 1.28
CA VAL A 148 -24.36 9.01 0.62
C VAL A 148 -24.72 10.22 1.47
N ILE A 149 -25.09 11.31 0.81
CA ILE A 149 -25.76 12.45 1.41
C ILE A 149 -27.25 12.24 1.23
N ILE A 150 -27.99 12.36 2.33
CA ILE A 150 -29.43 12.13 2.39
C ILE A 150 -30.05 13.39 2.94
N SER A 151 -30.99 13.97 2.19
CA SER A 151 -31.92 14.94 2.74
C SER A 151 -33.15 14.24 3.30
N GLY A 152 -33.65 14.75 4.41
CA GLY A 152 -34.77 14.13 5.08
C GLY A 152 -35.37 15.02 6.16
N LYS A 153 -36.27 14.42 6.93
CA LYS A 153 -36.90 15.06 8.08
C LYS A 153 -36.68 14.24 9.34
N THR A 154 -36.50 14.91 10.46
CA THR A 154 -36.48 14.24 11.77
C THR A 154 -37.77 13.47 12.01
N GLN A 155 -37.65 12.25 12.51
CA GLN A 155 -38.80 11.42 12.90
C GLN A 155 -38.38 10.45 14.01
N SER A 156 -38.92 10.61 15.21
CA SER A 156 -38.63 9.73 16.32
C SER A 156 -39.66 8.61 16.47
N ALA A 157 -39.17 7.38 16.63
CA ALA A 157 -40.02 6.22 16.90
C ALA A 157 -40.69 6.26 18.28
N ASP A 158 -40.13 6.98 19.25
CA ASP A 158 -40.62 7.08 20.63
C ASP A 158 -41.37 8.38 20.93
N LYS A 159 -41.65 9.20 19.90
CA LYS A 159 -42.27 10.54 19.99
C LYS A 159 -41.51 11.54 20.87
N LYS A 160 -40.23 11.30 21.18
CA LYS A 160 -39.34 12.28 21.83
C LYS A 160 -38.55 13.05 20.79
N ASN A 161 -38.05 14.22 21.19
CA ASN A 161 -37.15 14.99 20.35
C ASN A 161 -35.90 14.17 19.98
N VAL A 162 -35.51 14.30 18.71
CA VAL A 162 -34.30 13.69 18.15
C VAL A 162 -33.08 14.38 18.73
N MET A 163 -32.21 13.58 19.36
CA MET A 163 -31.04 14.07 20.08
C MET A 163 -29.85 14.21 19.14
N ILE A 164 -29.33 15.43 19.00
CA ILE A 164 -28.10 15.72 18.25
C ILE A 164 -26.94 15.84 19.22
N ARG A 165 -25.87 15.10 18.98
CA ARG A 165 -24.68 15.12 19.85
C ARG A 165 -23.41 15.44 19.09
N ASP A 166 -22.50 16.13 19.76
CA ASP A 166 -21.17 16.40 19.22
C ASP A 166 -20.24 15.17 19.30
N ASN A 167 -19.00 15.34 18.82
CA ASN A 167 -17.93 14.32 18.87
C ASN A 167 -17.65 13.77 20.28
N ASN A 168 -17.90 14.56 21.33
CA ASN A 168 -17.68 14.20 22.72
C ASN A 168 -18.94 13.60 23.37
N LYS A 169 -19.96 13.28 22.57
CA LYS A 169 -21.28 12.79 22.99
C LYS A 169 -22.06 13.81 23.82
N LYS A 170 -21.67 15.09 23.82
CA LYS A 170 -22.41 16.16 24.49
C LYS A 170 -23.64 16.49 23.66
N LEU A 171 -24.77 16.73 24.34
CA LEU A 171 -25.99 17.17 23.68
C LEU A 171 -25.81 18.57 23.10
N VAL A 172 -26.11 18.72 21.81
CA VAL A 172 -26.05 19.99 21.08
C VAL A 172 -27.45 20.54 20.86
N ALA A 173 -28.38 19.69 20.39
CA ALA A 173 -29.74 20.10 20.08
C ALA A 173 -30.74 18.96 20.33
N GLN A 174 -32.00 19.34 20.52
CA GLN A 174 -33.14 18.44 20.62
C GLN A 174 -34.16 18.87 19.57
N LEU A 175 -34.26 18.12 18.48
CA LEU A 175 -35.06 18.49 17.32
C LEU A 175 -36.44 17.80 17.40
N PRO A 176 -37.56 18.53 17.33
CA PRO A 176 -38.88 17.92 17.11
C PRO A 176 -38.93 17.15 15.79
N ASP A 177 -39.97 16.34 15.60
CA ASP A 177 -40.23 15.67 14.32
C ASP A 177 -40.61 16.69 13.23
N GLY A 178 -40.25 16.38 11.97
CA GLY A 178 -40.60 17.16 10.78
C GLY A 178 -39.60 18.24 10.36
N TRP A 179 -38.49 18.43 11.09
CA TRP A 179 -37.46 19.40 10.78
C TRP A 179 -36.54 18.90 9.67
N ASP A 180 -36.20 19.78 8.73
CA ASP A 180 -35.33 19.43 7.59
C ASP A 180 -33.90 19.21 8.06
N ILE A 181 -33.30 18.14 7.55
CA ILE A 181 -31.93 17.75 7.86
C ILE A 181 -31.21 17.25 6.61
N THR A 182 -29.88 17.34 6.65
CA THR A 182 -29.02 16.60 5.73
C THR A 182 -28.03 15.74 6.52
N VAL A 183 -27.96 14.47 6.14
CA VAL A 183 -27.20 13.42 6.83
C VAL A 183 -26.20 12.79 5.87
N ARG A 184 -24.95 12.65 6.29
CA ARG A 184 -23.96 11.78 5.64
C ARG A 184 -24.04 10.39 6.26
N LYS A 185 -24.41 9.41 5.44
CA LYS A 185 -24.67 8.03 5.85
C LYS A 185 -23.74 7.04 5.16
N ASP A 186 -23.26 6.06 5.89
CA ASP A 186 -22.55 4.90 5.33
C ASP A 186 -23.57 3.90 4.74
N LYS A 187 -23.42 3.59 3.44
CA LYS A 187 -24.25 2.62 2.71
C LYS A 187 -24.23 1.23 3.36
N ALA A 188 -23.14 0.85 4.02
CA ALA A 188 -23.03 -0.44 4.69
C ALA A 188 -23.89 -0.53 5.96
N GLY A 189 -24.38 0.60 6.50
CA GLY A 189 -25.29 0.64 7.64
C GLY A 189 -24.71 0.05 8.94
N LYS A 190 -23.37 -0.03 9.07
CA LYS A 190 -22.70 -0.67 10.20
C LYS A 190 -22.80 0.15 11.50
N ASN A 191 -23.00 1.46 11.39
CA ASN A 191 -23.09 2.36 12.52
C ASN A 191 -24.54 2.67 12.89
N LYS A 192 -24.79 2.74 14.20
CA LYS A 192 -26.09 3.20 14.75
C LYS A 192 -26.24 4.72 14.70
N LEU A 193 -25.16 5.45 14.47
CA LEU A 193 -25.14 6.90 14.39
C LEU A 193 -24.65 7.29 13.00
N ASP A 194 -25.40 8.18 12.36
CA ASP A 194 -25.02 8.86 11.13
C ASP A 194 -24.52 10.27 11.47
N GLU A 195 -23.85 10.91 10.52
CA GLU A 195 -23.33 12.27 10.68
C GLU A 195 -24.36 13.28 10.18
N LEU A 196 -24.76 14.21 11.05
CA LEU A 196 -25.64 15.30 10.68
C LEU A 196 -24.79 16.47 10.15
N LEU A 197 -24.99 16.84 8.89
CA LEU A 197 -24.27 17.94 8.25
C LEU A 197 -24.90 19.29 8.63
N TRP A 198 -26.23 19.38 8.58
CA TRP A 198 -26.99 20.54 9.02
C TRP A 198 -28.45 20.16 9.32
N TYR A 199 -29.15 21.04 10.05
CA TYR A 199 -30.61 21.03 10.19
C TYR A 199 -31.17 22.44 9.99
N LYS A 200 -32.44 22.56 9.59
CA LYS A 200 -33.15 23.82 9.46
C LYS A 200 -34.26 23.89 10.51
N ASP A 201 -34.30 25.01 11.24
CA ASP A 201 -35.32 25.23 12.28
C ASP A 201 -36.67 25.71 11.73
N ASP A 202 -37.65 25.85 12.62
CA ASP A 202 -39.01 26.29 12.31
C ASP A 202 -39.08 27.73 11.73
N LYS A 203 -38.01 28.52 11.90
CA LYS A 203 -37.85 29.86 11.32
C LYS A 203 -37.10 29.83 10.00
N GLY A 204 -36.68 28.67 9.53
CA GLY A 204 -35.93 28.49 8.30
C GLY A 204 -34.43 28.76 8.43
N VAL A 205 -33.90 28.92 9.64
CA VAL A 205 -32.47 29.14 9.89
C VAL A 205 -31.72 27.81 9.84
N GLU A 206 -30.64 27.75 9.05
CA GLU A 206 -29.77 26.59 8.97
C GLU A 206 -28.74 26.60 10.10
N HIS A 207 -28.62 25.46 10.78
CA HIS A 207 -27.66 25.22 11.84
C HIS A 207 -26.73 24.09 11.43
N LYS A 208 -25.42 24.34 11.56
CA LYS A 208 -24.36 23.39 11.23
C LYS A 208 -23.23 23.47 12.28
N PRO A 209 -22.40 22.43 12.45
CA PRO A 209 -21.29 22.49 13.39
C PRO A 209 -20.26 23.54 12.97
N ASP A 210 -19.95 24.50 13.86
CA ASP A 210 -18.83 25.45 13.65
C ASP A 210 -17.48 24.73 13.64
N GLU A 211 -17.32 23.76 14.55
CA GLU A 211 -16.18 22.85 14.61
C GLU A 211 -16.66 21.44 15.01
N GLY A 212 -15.89 20.42 14.60
CA GLY A 212 -16.20 19.04 14.93
C GLY A 212 -17.39 18.49 14.13
N ARG A 213 -18.19 17.62 14.73
CA ARG A 213 -19.29 16.94 14.03
C ARG A 213 -20.48 16.74 14.92
N TRP A 214 -21.65 16.71 14.29
CA TRP A 214 -22.89 16.33 14.93
C TRP A 214 -23.31 14.93 14.49
N THR A 215 -23.95 14.21 15.39
CA THR A 215 -24.39 12.83 15.18
C THR A 215 -25.88 12.71 15.44
N ILE A 216 -26.53 11.90 14.63
CA ILE A 216 -27.96 11.58 14.70
C ILE A 216 -28.14 10.06 14.66
N PHE A 217 -29.12 9.53 15.37
CA PHE A 217 -29.42 8.10 15.33
C PHE A 217 -30.06 7.73 13.99
N HIS A 218 -29.59 6.65 13.37
CA HIS A 218 -29.94 6.27 12.00
C HIS A 218 -31.43 5.94 11.72
N ARG A 219 -32.24 5.82 12.78
CA ARG A 219 -33.70 5.62 12.73
C ARG A 219 -34.49 6.81 13.26
N SER A 220 -33.83 7.95 13.44
CA SER A 220 -34.46 9.18 13.94
C SER A 220 -34.78 10.18 12.81
N TYR A 221 -34.87 9.70 11.57
CA TYR A 221 -35.22 10.50 10.41
C TYR A 221 -35.79 9.64 9.28
N THR A 222 -36.58 10.27 8.40
CA THR A 222 -37.08 9.70 7.15
C THR A 222 -36.33 10.24 5.96
N ILE A 223 -36.21 9.41 4.93
CA ILE A 223 -35.61 9.78 3.65
C ILE A 223 -36.71 10.26 2.72
N GLU A 224 -36.51 11.39 2.06
CA GLU A 224 -37.31 11.77 0.90
C GLU A 224 -36.67 11.12 -0.33
N SER A 225 -37.39 10.21 -0.98
CA SER A 225 -36.86 9.19 -1.92
C SER A 225 -36.11 9.73 -3.15
N GLU A 226 -36.12 11.04 -3.38
CA GLU A 226 -35.51 11.70 -4.55
C GLU A 226 -34.17 12.39 -4.24
N GLN A 227 -33.70 12.43 -2.98
CA GLN A 227 -32.53 13.21 -2.57
C GLN A 227 -31.44 12.36 -1.89
N VAL A 228 -30.98 11.30 -2.58
CA VAL A 228 -29.80 10.52 -2.16
C VAL A 228 -28.66 10.77 -3.15
N GLU A 229 -27.69 11.58 -2.74
CA GLU A 229 -26.53 11.92 -3.56
C GLU A 229 -25.31 11.08 -3.14
N PRO A 230 -24.58 10.44 -4.07
CA PRO A 230 -23.33 9.78 -3.73
C PRO A 230 -22.31 10.83 -3.29
N VAL A 231 -21.65 10.62 -2.16
CA VAL A 231 -20.48 11.45 -1.81
C VAL A 231 -19.42 11.20 -2.88
N GLN A 232 -18.96 12.21 -3.60
CA GLN A 232 -17.82 12.05 -4.50
C GLN A 232 -16.52 12.26 -3.73
N GLY A 233 -15.50 11.44 -4.00
CA GLY A 233 -14.22 11.54 -3.30
C GLY A 233 -13.47 10.22 -3.26
N ILE A 234 -12.18 10.32 -2.94
CA ILE A 234 -11.33 9.16 -2.70
C ILE A 234 -11.78 8.50 -1.40
N PRO A 235 -12.14 7.20 -1.37
CA PRO A 235 -12.67 6.54 -0.19
C PRO A 235 -11.78 6.69 1.06
N LEU A 236 -10.46 6.65 0.89
CA LEU A 236 -9.50 6.87 1.97
C LEU A 236 -9.64 8.28 2.59
N LEU A 237 -9.78 9.32 1.77
CA LEU A 237 -9.96 10.70 2.24
C LEU A 237 -11.32 10.88 2.91
N ILE A 238 -12.39 10.34 2.31
CA ILE A 238 -13.74 10.41 2.89
C ILE A 238 -13.79 9.70 4.25
N ALA A 239 -13.16 8.52 4.38
CA ALA A 239 -13.09 7.80 5.65
C ALA A 239 -12.35 8.59 6.74
N ASN A 240 -11.36 9.39 6.34
CA ASN A 240 -10.66 10.35 7.20
C ASN A 240 -11.33 11.72 7.25
N LYS A 241 -12.48 11.84 6.58
CA LYS A 241 -13.39 12.99 6.59
C LYS A 241 -12.70 14.27 6.11
N ILE A 242 -11.98 14.08 5.02
CA ILE A 242 -11.32 15.08 4.20
C ILE A 242 -12.05 15.09 2.86
N ASP A 243 -12.54 16.26 2.45
CA ASP A 243 -13.13 16.42 1.13
C ASP A 243 -12.04 16.33 0.07
N THR A 244 -12.38 15.77 -1.09
CA THR A 244 -11.41 15.54 -2.16
C THR A 244 -11.37 16.76 -3.07
N GLU A 245 -10.26 17.49 -3.05
CA GLU A 245 -9.98 18.54 -4.02
C GLU A 245 -9.40 17.91 -5.30
N VAL A 246 -9.84 18.40 -6.45
CA VAL A 246 -9.43 17.91 -7.78
C VAL A 246 -8.52 18.91 -8.48
N ASP A 247 -7.74 18.43 -9.43
CA ASP A 247 -6.91 19.22 -10.35
C ASP A 247 -5.85 20.12 -9.68
N SER A 248 -5.57 19.90 -8.40
CA SER A 248 -4.60 20.64 -7.61
C SER A 248 -3.76 19.70 -6.73
N GLU A 249 -2.54 20.14 -6.41
CA GLU A 249 -1.66 19.42 -5.47
C GLU A 249 -2.03 19.80 -4.04
N VAL A 250 -2.52 18.83 -3.29
CA VAL A 250 -3.03 19.06 -1.93
C VAL A 250 -2.02 18.54 -0.92
N LYS A 251 -1.43 19.44 -0.15
CA LYS A 251 -0.68 19.09 1.07
C LYS A 251 -1.66 18.95 2.22
N LEU A 252 -1.72 17.78 2.83
CA LEU A 252 -2.60 17.54 3.97
C LEU A 252 -2.10 18.32 5.19
N THR A 253 -2.97 19.12 5.80
CA THR A 253 -2.70 19.83 7.06
C THR A 253 -2.45 18.86 8.21
N LYS A 254 -3.17 17.74 8.20
CA LYS A 254 -2.96 16.60 9.09
C LYS A 254 -2.74 15.35 8.26
N ALA A 255 -1.56 14.77 8.39
CA ALA A 255 -1.22 13.52 7.72
C ALA A 255 -2.13 12.37 8.20
N ILE A 256 -2.43 11.44 7.30
CA ILE A 256 -3.23 10.25 7.60
C ILE A 256 -2.28 9.09 7.87
N GLU A 257 -2.39 8.44 9.03
CA GLU A 257 -1.62 7.22 9.34
C GLU A 257 -2.08 6.08 8.43
N ILE A 258 -1.13 5.48 7.71
CA ILE A 258 -1.37 4.41 6.75
C ILE A 258 -0.60 3.17 7.16
N LYS A 259 -1.28 2.01 7.12
CA LYS A 259 -0.65 0.70 7.28
C LYS A 259 -0.27 0.11 5.93
N ALA A 260 0.81 -0.66 5.90
CA ALA A 260 1.20 -1.43 4.72
C ALA A 260 0.01 -2.28 4.23
N GLY A 261 -0.22 -2.26 2.92
CA GLY A 261 -1.34 -2.97 2.28
C GLY A 261 -2.68 -2.23 2.34
N THR A 262 -2.75 -1.03 2.94
CA THR A 262 -3.96 -0.19 2.91
C THR A 262 -4.20 0.31 1.48
N GLU A 263 -5.43 0.18 0.99
CA GLU A 263 -5.86 0.75 -0.29
C GLU A 263 -5.84 2.29 -0.23
N LEU A 264 -5.00 2.89 -1.06
CA LEU A 264 -4.86 4.34 -1.21
C LEU A 264 -5.89 4.90 -2.19
N GLY A 265 -6.07 4.18 -3.31
CA GLY A 265 -6.97 4.56 -4.38
C GLY A 265 -6.90 3.58 -5.54
N LEU A 266 -7.28 4.06 -6.73
CA LEU A 266 -7.37 3.24 -7.93
C LEU A 266 -6.31 3.66 -8.96
N MET A 267 -5.86 2.73 -9.79
CA MET A 267 -5.05 3.02 -10.97
C MET A 267 -5.88 3.73 -12.04
N GLY A 268 -5.31 4.80 -12.57
CA GLY A 268 -5.85 5.55 -13.69
C GLY A 268 -5.16 5.23 -15.00
N GLU A 269 -5.61 5.90 -16.04
CA GLU A 269 -5.07 5.72 -17.38
C GLU A 269 -3.72 6.44 -17.55
N TYR A 270 -2.79 5.76 -18.19
CA TYR A 270 -1.57 6.36 -18.72
C TYR A 270 -1.19 5.60 -19.98
N ASN A 271 -1.56 6.17 -21.12
CA ASN A 271 -1.37 5.55 -22.41
C ASN A 271 -0.07 6.03 -23.06
N GLN A 272 0.47 5.25 -23.99
CA GLN A 272 1.41 5.68 -25.02
C GLN A 272 0.63 6.00 -26.32
N PRO A 273 1.23 6.65 -27.35
CA PRO A 273 0.53 7.08 -28.56
C PRO A 273 -0.24 6.00 -29.34
N THR A 274 0.07 4.72 -29.13
CA THR A 274 -0.60 3.58 -29.77
C THR A 274 -1.50 2.79 -28.81
N GLU A 275 -1.67 3.27 -27.58
CA GLU A 275 -2.40 2.58 -26.51
C GLU A 275 -3.68 3.34 -26.16
N SER A 276 -4.66 2.59 -25.64
CA SER A 276 -5.90 3.16 -25.10
C SER A 276 -6.39 2.29 -23.95
N GLY A 277 -6.95 2.92 -22.92
CA GLY A 277 -7.51 2.23 -21.75
C GLY A 277 -6.47 1.52 -20.89
N LYS A 278 -5.17 1.80 -21.06
CA LYS A 278 -4.12 1.18 -20.26
C LYS A 278 -4.04 1.83 -18.90
N ARG A 279 -4.21 1.00 -17.88
CA ARG A 279 -4.08 1.38 -16.47
C ARG A 279 -2.78 0.86 -15.91
N LEU A 280 -2.05 1.73 -15.24
CA LEU A 280 -0.79 1.36 -14.61
C LEU A 280 -0.53 2.23 -13.38
N LEU A 281 0.20 1.66 -12.43
CA LEU A 281 0.81 2.39 -11.33
C LEU A 281 2.25 2.69 -11.70
N HIS A 282 2.67 3.93 -11.54
CA HIS A 282 4.08 4.29 -11.49
C HIS A 282 4.49 4.49 -10.03
N LEU A 283 5.53 3.77 -9.58
CA LEU A 283 5.98 3.78 -8.19
C LEU A 283 7.44 4.20 -8.07
N GLU A 284 7.69 5.20 -7.23
CA GLU A 284 9.03 5.70 -6.89
C GLU A 284 9.24 5.63 -5.37
N VAL A 285 10.47 5.35 -4.94
CA VAL A 285 10.90 5.41 -3.54
C VAL A 285 12.18 6.22 -3.45
N PHE A 286 12.19 7.26 -2.62
CA PHE A 286 13.32 8.19 -2.51
C PHE A 286 13.47 8.73 -1.09
N THR A 287 14.64 9.29 -0.79
CA THR A 287 14.96 9.94 0.48
C THR A 287 15.69 11.24 0.20
N TYR A 288 15.42 12.27 1.01
CA TYR A 288 16.23 13.48 1.05
C TYR A 288 17.27 13.45 2.17
N ASP A 289 17.11 12.54 3.14
CA ASP A 289 18.07 12.33 4.20
C ASP A 289 19.37 11.69 3.65
N ASP A 290 20.50 12.01 4.29
CA ASP A 290 21.79 11.41 3.97
C ASP A 290 21.83 9.94 4.43
N ILE A 291 21.59 9.04 3.48
CA ILE A 291 21.58 7.60 3.73
C ILE A 291 22.93 7.08 4.22
N ASN A 292 24.06 7.74 3.87
CA ASN A 292 25.38 7.30 4.29
C ASN A 292 25.62 7.61 5.76
N VAL A 293 25.15 8.76 6.24
CA VAL A 293 25.18 9.11 7.67
C VAL A 293 24.35 8.11 8.47
N PHE A 294 23.11 7.87 8.05
CA PHE A 294 22.24 6.88 8.70
C PHE A 294 22.90 5.49 8.72
N ARG A 295 23.36 5.01 7.56
CA ARG A 295 23.97 3.68 7.39
C ARG A 295 25.21 3.50 8.26
N LYS A 296 26.05 4.53 8.41
CA LYS A 296 27.28 4.46 9.22
C LYS A 296 26.94 4.17 10.69
N GLU A 297 26.01 4.91 11.27
CA GLU A 297 25.61 4.72 12.68
C GLU A 297 24.81 3.42 12.86
N ALA A 298 23.90 3.11 11.94
CA ALA A 298 23.16 1.84 11.92
C ALA A 298 24.11 0.63 11.86
N LYS A 299 25.11 0.65 10.97
CA LYS A 299 26.08 -0.44 10.82
C LYS A 299 26.92 -0.63 12.09
N LYS A 300 27.39 0.47 12.68
CA LYS A 300 28.17 0.43 13.93
C LYS A 300 27.37 -0.19 15.08
N ALA A 301 26.07 0.13 15.18
CA ALA A 301 25.19 -0.49 16.17
C ALA A 301 24.95 -1.98 15.86
N TYR A 302 24.68 -2.32 14.59
CA TYR A 302 24.44 -3.69 14.15
C TYR A 302 25.64 -4.61 14.41
N ASP A 303 26.85 -4.19 14.06
CA ASP A 303 28.06 -5.00 14.25
C ASP A 303 28.28 -5.31 15.75
N LYS A 304 27.99 -4.34 16.64
CA LYS A 304 28.05 -4.53 18.10
C LYS A 304 26.98 -5.48 18.63
N ASP A 305 25.78 -5.47 18.04
CA ASP A 305 24.66 -6.33 18.45
C ASP A 305 24.80 -7.76 17.88
N LYS A 306 25.27 -7.92 16.64
CA LYS A 306 25.45 -9.22 15.97
C LYS A 306 26.41 -10.12 16.73
N GLU A 307 27.57 -9.60 17.13
CA GLU A 307 28.59 -10.34 17.88
C GLU A 307 28.10 -10.79 19.27
N LYS A 308 27.15 -10.06 19.87
CA LYS A 308 26.73 -10.27 21.26
C LYS A 308 25.43 -11.07 21.42
N LYS A 309 24.59 -11.15 20.37
CA LYS A 309 23.16 -11.48 20.56
C LYS A 309 22.60 -12.52 19.58
N GLY A 310 23.45 -13.17 18.78
CA GLY A 310 23.05 -14.30 17.92
C GLY A 310 21.97 -13.93 16.89
N ILE A 311 21.98 -12.69 16.40
CA ILE A 311 21.05 -12.22 15.36
C ILE A 311 21.27 -13.06 14.10
N GLN A 312 20.20 -13.72 13.64
CA GLN A 312 20.20 -14.52 12.41
C GLN A 312 19.80 -13.65 11.23
N ASP A 313 20.35 -13.97 10.07
CA ASP A 313 19.97 -13.33 8.82
C ASP A 313 18.53 -13.71 8.45
N ASN A 314 17.77 -12.75 7.89
CA ASN A 314 16.38 -12.95 7.47
C ASN A 314 16.22 -12.92 5.93
N PHE A 315 17.29 -12.63 5.21
CA PHE A 315 17.35 -12.56 3.76
C PHE A 315 18.50 -13.41 3.24
N LEU A 316 18.26 -14.09 2.12
CA LEU A 316 19.29 -14.67 1.28
C LEU A 316 19.77 -13.56 0.33
N TYR A 317 21.04 -13.20 0.43
CA TYR A 317 21.69 -12.31 -0.54
C TYR A 317 22.63 -13.14 -1.42
N VAL A 318 22.33 -13.18 -2.71
CA VAL A 318 23.10 -13.89 -3.72
C VAL A 318 23.86 -12.86 -4.53
N ASN A 319 25.18 -12.82 -4.34
CA ASN A 319 26.06 -11.97 -5.13
C ASN A 319 26.02 -12.34 -6.61
N GLN A 320 26.36 -11.39 -7.48
CA GLN A 320 26.73 -11.68 -8.85
C GLN A 320 27.99 -12.57 -8.86
N GLY A 321 28.02 -13.59 -9.73
CA GLY A 321 29.13 -14.54 -9.80
C GLY A 321 29.03 -15.73 -8.85
N SER A 322 27.95 -15.84 -8.06
CA SER A 322 27.70 -17.01 -7.20
C SER A 322 27.53 -18.27 -8.05
N ARG A 323 28.17 -19.37 -7.65
CA ARG A 323 28.07 -20.66 -8.34
C ARG A 323 26.65 -21.20 -8.27
N ILE A 324 26.18 -21.80 -9.35
CA ILE A 324 24.87 -22.42 -9.41
C ILE A 324 24.94 -23.95 -9.51
N TYR A 325 23.96 -24.59 -8.90
CA TYR A 325 23.90 -26.03 -8.69
C TYR A 325 22.54 -26.59 -9.14
N SER A 326 22.51 -27.89 -9.45
CA SER A 326 21.29 -28.66 -9.69
C SER A 326 21.17 -29.81 -8.70
N TYR A 327 19.94 -30.22 -8.39
CA TYR A 327 19.67 -31.38 -7.53
C TYR A 327 19.08 -32.55 -8.31
N ALA A 328 19.81 -33.67 -8.34
CA ALA A 328 19.36 -34.92 -8.92
C ALA A 328 18.64 -35.77 -7.86
N GLY A 329 17.32 -35.60 -7.76
CA GLY A 329 16.46 -36.19 -6.71
C GLY A 329 16.63 -37.70 -6.51
N ASP A 330 16.71 -38.47 -7.59
CA ASP A 330 16.85 -39.94 -7.53
C ASP A 330 18.16 -40.38 -6.87
N SER A 331 19.23 -39.62 -7.09
CA SER A 331 20.57 -39.92 -6.54
C SER A 331 20.87 -39.15 -5.24
N LYS A 332 20.00 -38.22 -4.85
CA LYS A 332 20.20 -37.26 -3.75
C LYS A 332 21.54 -36.52 -3.84
N LYS A 333 21.99 -36.18 -5.05
CA LYS A 333 23.27 -35.51 -5.30
C LYS A 333 23.07 -34.09 -5.81
N ILE A 334 23.99 -33.23 -5.41
CA ILE A 334 24.18 -31.91 -5.98
C ILE A 334 25.14 -32.00 -7.16
N ILE A 335 24.80 -31.33 -8.26
CA ILE A 335 25.60 -31.24 -9.47
C ILE A 335 25.99 -29.77 -9.65
N ASP A 336 27.29 -29.47 -9.66
CA ASP A 336 27.80 -28.14 -10.03
C ASP A 336 27.53 -27.95 -11.54
N LEU A 337 26.77 -26.91 -11.90
CA LEU A 337 26.44 -26.65 -13.30
C LEU A 337 27.58 -25.92 -14.02
N HIS A 338 28.66 -25.56 -13.31
CA HIS A 338 29.80 -24.81 -13.82
C HIS A 338 29.42 -23.46 -14.46
N ASP A 339 28.34 -22.85 -13.94
CA ASP A 339 27.89 -21.51 -14.31
C ASP A 339 27.68 -20.66 -13.05
N GLN A 340 27.37 -19.38 -13.25
CA GLN A 340 27.28 -18.38 -12.21
C GLN A 340 26.12 -17.42 -12.44
N THR A 341 25.56 -16.91 -11.34
CA THR A 341 24.55 -15.85 -11.36
C THR A 341 25.07 -14.62 -12.11
N LYS A 342 24.25 -14.09 -13.03
CA LYS A 342 24.59 -12.87 -13.78
C LYS A 342 24.09 -11.59 -13.11
N VAL A 343 23.23 -11.73 -12.11
CA VAL A 343 22.59 -10.64 -11.37
C VAL A 343 22.69 -10.91 -9.87
N GLU A 344 22.60 -9.85 -9.08
CA GLU A 344 22.40 -9.96 -7.64
C GLU A 344 20.94 -10.26 -7.33
N ILE A 345 20.69 -11.09 -6.31
CA ILE A 345 19.34 -11.46 -5.89
C ILE A 345 19.25 -11.32 -4.38
N MET A 346 18.18 -10.69 -3.88
CA MET A 346 17.87 -10.62 -2.46
C MET A 346 16.47 -11.17 -2.21
N LEU A 347 16.35 -12.22 -1.39
CA LEU A 347 15.10 -12.93 -1.15
C LEU A 347 14.86 -13.12 0.34
N PRO A 348 13.64 -12.95 0.87
CA PRO A 348 13.32 -13.32 2.25
C PRO A 348 13.57 -14.82 2.46
N LEU A 349 14.32 -15.20 3.50
CA LEU A 349 14.62 -16.62 3.77
C LEU A 349 13.36 -17.45 4.06
N SER A 350 12.25 -16.82 4.45
CA SER A 350 10.94 -17.45 4.64
C SER A 350 10.26 -17.87 3.34
N GLU A 351 10.66 -17.31 2.20
CA GLU A 351 10.08 -17.56 0.88
C GLU A 351 11.02 -18.37 -0.04
N VAL A 352 12.16 -18.83 0.49
CA VAL A 352 13.15 -19.61 -0.27
C VAL A 352 13.17 -21.04 0.24
N GLU A 353 12.91 -21.97 -0.68
CA GLU A 353 13.04 -23.40 -0.40
C GLU A 353 14.50 -23.76 -0.12
N LYS A 354 14.72 -24.51 0.97
CA LYS A 354 16.04 -24.96 1.41
C LYS A 354 16.18 -26.45 1.20
N LEU A 355 17.29 -26.86 0.62
CA LEU A 355 17.66 -28.25 0.44
C LEU A 355 18.96 -28.52 1.20
N THR A 356 18.94 -29.43 2.17
CA THR A 356 20.14 -29.82 2.91
C THR A 356 20.59 -31.21 2.45
N VAL A 357 21.83 -31.31 1.98
CA VAL A 357 22.40 -32.55 1.42
C VAL A 357 23.66 -32.93 2.21
N SER A 358 23.79 -34.23 2.49
CA SER A 358 25.02 -34.79 3.09
C SER A 358 26.13 -34.85 2.04
N GLU A 359 27.33 -34.38 2.40
CA GLU A 359 28.52 -34.50 1.54
C GLU A 359 28.91 -35.97 1.29
N ASN A 360 28.52 -36.88 2.19
CA ASN A 360 28.73 -38.32 2.03
C ASN A 360 27.51 -39.12 2.50
N LEU A 361 26.74 -39.65 1.55
CA LEU A 361 25.52 -40.44 1.79
C LEU A 361 25.77 -41.74 2.59
N LYS A 362 27.01 -42.23 2.65
CA LYS A 362 27.38 -43.47 3.36
C LYS A 362 27.87 -43.22 4.80
N ASP A 363 28.12 -41.97 5.17
CA ASP A 363 28.59 -41.59 6.51
C ASP A 363 27.52 -40.78 7.23
N LYS A 364 27.01 -41.32 8.34
CA LYS A 364 25.98 -40.67 9.15
C LYS A 364 26.47 -39.39 9.85
N ASN A 365 27.78 -39.22 9.98
CA ASN A 365 28.41 -38.05 10.59
C ASN A 365 28.98 -37.06 9.56
N ALA A 366 28.72 -37.29 8.28
CA ALA A 366 29.19 -36.40 7.23
C ALA A 366 28.63 -34.99 7.39
N LYS A 367 29.44 -34.00 7.00
CA LYS A 367 29.01 -32.61 6.97
C LYS A 367 27.81 -32.46 6.05
N GLN A 368 26.86 -31.64 6.50
CA GLN A 368 25.70 -31.26 5.73
C GLN A 368 25.93 -29.89 5.14
N ARG A 369 25.48 -29.70 3.89
CA ARG A 369 25.52 -28.42 3.20
C ARG A 369 24.11 -28.04 2.78
N THR A 370 23.77 -26.77 2.96
CA THR A 370 22.43 -26.24 2.67
C THR A 370 22.50 -25.44 1.38
N TYR A 371 21.52 -25.66 0.52
CA TYR A 371 21.38 -25.02 -0.77
C TYR A 371 20.01 -24.35 -0.85
N TYR A 372 19.94 -23.21 -1.53
CA TYR A 372 18.74 -22.38 -1.64
C TYR A 372 18.23 -22.35 -3.07
N ASN A 373 16.96 -22.71 -3.27
CA ASN A 373 16.36 -22.78 -4.60
C ASN A 373 16.06 -21.36 -5.13
N ILE A 374 16.80 -20.92 -6.13
CA ILE A 374 16.65 -19.60 -6.76
C ILE A 374 16.04 -19.65 -8.16
N GLN A 375 15.87 -20.86 -8.73
CA GLN A 375 15.20 -21.09 -10.02
C GLN A 375 13.90 -20.31 -10.20
N PRO A 376 12.98 -20.29 -9.20
CA PRO A 376 11.68 -19.68 -9.38
C PRO A 376 11.78 -18.17 -9.67
N TYR A 377 12.89 -17.54 -9.26
CA TYR A 377 13.16 -16.11 -9.38
C TYR A 377 14.03 -15.74 -10.59
N LEU A 378 14.69 -16.73 -11.22
CA LEU A 378 15.54 -16.52 -12.40
C LEU A 378 14.85 -16.83 -13.73
N HIS A 379 14.07 -17.92 -13.78
CA HIS A 379 13.57 -18.47 -15.06
C HIS A 379 12.06 -18.75 -15.08
N GLY A 380 11.32 -18.37 -14.04
CA GLY A 380 9.92 -18.79 -13.87
C GLY A 380 9.79 -20.30 -13.64
N THR A 381 8.59 -20.78 -13.27
CA THR A 381 8.40 -22.19 -12.90
C THR A 381 8.64 -23.14 -14.07
N THR A 382 9.70 -23.94 -13.97
CA THR A 382 9.87 -25.19 -14.71
C THR A 382 10.12 -26.30 -13.70
N SER A 383 9.23 -27.28 -13.68
CA SER A 383 9.31 -28.45 -12.80
C SER A 383 10.44 -29.38 -13.26
N GLY A 384 11.27 -29.82 -12.31
CA GLY A 384 12.14 -31.01 -12.48
C GLY A 384 13.63 -30.80 -12.26
N VAL A 385 14.16 -29.57 -12.35
CA VAL A 385 15.58 -29.28 -12.10
C VAL A 385 15.71 -27.90 -11.43
N GLY A 386 15.81 -27.87 -10.11
CA GLY A 386 16.02 -26.60 -9.39
C GLY A 386 17.45 -26.09 -9.58
N ILE A 387 17.61 -24.81 -9.90
CA ILE A 387 18.84 -24.04 -9.77
C ILE A 387 18.98 -23.59 -8.31
N TYR A 388 20.06 -24.01 -7.69
CA TYR A 388 20.39 -23.70 -6.31
C TYR A 388 21.67 -22.89 -6.18
N VAL A 389 21.80 -22.16 -5.07
CA VAL A 389 23.04 -21.56 -4.59
C VAL A 389 23.35 -22.07 -3.19
N ASP A 390 24.62 -22.16 -2.82
CA ASP A 390 25.06 -22.50 -1.47
C ASP A 390 24.91 -21.32 -0.49
#